data_AF-A0A7C4BDS4-F1
#
_entry.id   AF-A0A7C4BDS4-F1
#
_cell.length_a   1.000
_cell.length_b   1.000
_cell.length_c   1.000
_cell.angle_alpha   90.00
_cell.angle_beta   90.00
_cell.angle_gamma   90.00
#
_symmetry.space_group_name_H-M   'P 1'
#
loop_
_entity.id
_entity.type
_entity.pdbx_description
1 polymer ?
#
loop_
_entity_poly.entity_id
_entity_poly.type
_entity_poly.pdbx_seq_one_letter_code
_entity_poly.pdbx_strand_id
1 'polypeptide(L)'
;MVVRNEIENVVLINTSVEFSAGETVFDALNKVARVEYSFYPGLGKFVTSIDNLGQTQTAWWLYYVNGTLASIAADRYGLMDGDNVLWKYTSEMPF
;
A
#
# COMPACT_ATOMS: atom_id res chain seq x y z
N MET A 1 3.41 -3.21 -12.59
CA MET A 1 3.44 -3.58 -11.17
C MET A 1 2.24 -4.43 -10.81
N VAL A 2 2.40 -5.48 -10.00
CA VAL A 2 1.27 -6.27 -9.47
C VAL A 2 1.04 -5.85 -8.02
N VAL A 3 -0.19 -5.43 -7.69
CA VAL A 3 -0.60 -5.17 -6.30
C VAL A 3 -1.20 -6.46 -5.70
N ARG A 4 -0.72 -6.90 -4.53
CA ARG A 4 -1.25 -8.05 -3.78
C ARG A 4 -1.83 -7.63 -2.44
N ASN A 5 -2.80 -8.39 -1.90
CA ASN A 5 -3.23 -8.28 -0.50
C ASN A 5 -3.66 -9.64 0.07
N GLU A 6 -3.20 -9.97 1.27
CA GLU A 6 -3.57 -11.20 2.00
C GLU A 6 -4.47 -10.84 3.19
N ILE A 7 -5.78 -10.82 2.94
CA ILE A 7 -6.81 -10.78 3.99
C ILE A 7 -7.87 -11.77 3.57
N GLU A 8 -8.27 -12.67 4.47
CA GLU A 8 -9.23 -13.74 4.19
C GLU A 8 -10.61 -13.26 3.68
N ASN A 9 -10.91 -11.95 3.64
CA ASN A 9 -12.20 -11.44 3.14
C ASN A 9 -12.19 -10.11 2.35
N VAL A 10 -11.04 -9.55 1.95
CA VAL A 10 -10.99 -8.43 0.99
C VAL A 10 -9.86 -8.65 -0.01
N VAL A 11 -10.22 -9.20 -1.17
CA VAL A 11 -9.29 -9.52 -2.25
C VAL A 11 -9.20 -8.33 -3.20
N LEU A 12 -8.14 -7.53 -3.07
CA LEU A 12 -7.62 -6.84 -4.24
C LEU A 12 -6.94 -7.90 -5.10
N ILE A 13 -7.65 -8.33 -6.14
CA ILE A 13 -7.20 -9.28 -7.15
C ILE A 13 -5.85 -8.77 -7.69
N ASN A 14 -4.90 -9.68 -7.96
CA ASN A 14 -3.65 -9.37 -8.69
C ASN A 14 -3.94 -8.40 -9.84
N THR A 15 -3.68 -7.12 -9.62
CA THR A 15 -4.01 -6.07 -10.59
C THR A 15 -2.70 -5.54 -11.14
N SER A 16 -2.54 -5.63 -12.46
CA SER A 16 -1.48 -4.93 -13.16
C SER A 16 -1.92 -3.48 -13.32
N VAL A 17 -1.17 -2.56 -12.72
CA VAL A 17 -1.41 -1.11 -12.85
C VAL A 17 -0.36 -0.54 -13.78
N GLU A 18 -0.82 0.11 -14.85
CA GLU A 18 0.03 0.97 -15.67
C GLU A 18 0.29 2.29 -14.91
N PHE A 19 1.56 2.69 -14.87
CA PHE A 19 1.99 3.90 -14.19
C PHE A 19 2.89 4.72 -15.10
N SER A 20 2.81 6.04 -14.96
CA SER A 20 3.71 6.97 -15.65
C SER A 20 5.01 7.14 -14.85
N ALA A 21 6.09 7.55 -15.53
CA ALA A 21 7.35 7.85 -14.86
C ALA A 21 7.14 8.89 -13.74
N GLY A 22 7.62 8.58 -12.53
CA GLY A 22 7.48 9.43 -11.35
C GLY A 22 6.24 9.17 -10.49
N GLU A 23 5.35 8.26 -10.88
CA GLU A 23 4.26 7.82 -10.01
C GLU A 23 4.78 7.02 -8.82
N THR A 24 4.09 7.17 -7.69
CA THR A 24 4.43 6.51 -6.44
C THR A 24 3.56 5.28 -6.18
N VAL A 25 3.95 4.48 -5.19
CA VAL A 25 3.12 3.35 -4.71
C VAL A 25 1.73 3.83 -4.29
N PHE A 26 1.64 5.01 -3.66
CA PHE A 26 0.37 5.60 -3.26
C PHE A 26 -0.47 6.00 -4.47
N ASP A 27 0.11 6.59 -5.51
CA ASP A 27 -0.62 6.98 -6.72
C ASP A 27 -1.21 5.75 -7.43
N ALA A 28 -0.42 4.68 -7.54
CA ALA A 28 -0.88 3.44 -8.14
C ALA A 28 -1.97 2.74 -7.31
N LEU A 29 -1.88 2.78 -5.97
CA LEU A 29 -2.96 2.26 -5.12
C LEU A 29 -4.26 3.05 -5.33
N ASN A 30 -4.20 4.38 -5.42
CA ASN A 30 -5.39 5.23 -5.62
C ASN A 30 -6.08 5.01 -6.97
N LYS A 31 -5.40 4.42 -7.96
CA LYS A 31 -6.02 4.06 -9.23
C LYS A 31 -6.94 2.85 -9.13
N VAL A 32 -6.71 1.97 -8.16
CA VAL A 32 -7.38 0.67 -8.07
C VAL A 32 -8.26 0.50 -6.83
N ALA A 33 -8.10 1.38 -5.84
CA ALA A 33 -8.83 1.32 -4.59
C ALA A 33 -9.17 2.72 -4.07
N ARG A 34 -10.19 2.79 -3.22
CA ARG A 34 -10.48 3.98 -2.41
C ARG A 34 -9.55 3.99 -1.21
N VAL A 35 -8.68 5.00 -1.13
CA VAL A 35 -7.65 5.08 -0.09
C VAL A 35 -7.94 6.25 0.84
N GLU A 36 -7.93 5.98 2.15
CA GLU A 36 -7.86 7.03 3.17
C GLU A 36 -6.47 7.04 3.79
N TYR A 37 -6.01 8.21 4.21
CA TYR A 37 -4.67 8.38 4.77
C TYR A 37 -4.61 9.51 5.81
N SER A 38 -3.63 9.39 6.70
CA SER A 38 -3.18 10.47 7.57
C SER A 38 -1.87 11.03 7.03
N PHE A 39 -1.76 12.36 6.94
CA PHE A 39 -0.53 13.02 6.51
C PHE A 39 0.31 13.42 7.72
N TYR A 40 1.56 12.94 7.75
CA TYR A 40 2.53 13.28 8.78
C TYR A 40 3.64 14.14 8.16
N PRO A 41 3.76 15.42 8.53
CA PRO A 41 4.82 16.29 8.03
C PRO A 41 6.19 15.67 8.24
N GLY A 42 7.02 15.64 7.19
CA GLY A 42 8.34 15.03 7.24
C GLY A 42 8.38 13.51 7.06
N LEU A 43 7.29 12.77 7.24
CA LEU A 43 7.22 11.32 7.04
C LEU A 43 6.44 10.89 5.78
N GLY A 44 5.35 11.58 5.45
CA GLY A 44 4.52 11.28 4.27
C GLY A 44 3.10 10.85 4.64
N LYS A 45 2.42 10.22 3.68
CA LYS A 45 1.04 9.71 3.82
C LYS A 45 1.06 8.28 4.36
N PHE A 46 0.51 8.11 5.55
CA PHE A 46 0.24 6.81 6.14
C PHE A 46 -1.16 6.34 5.75
N VAL A 47 -1.26 5.22 5.04
CA VAL A 47 -2.55 4.66 4.60
C VAL A 47 -3.31 4.09 5.79
N THR A 48 -4.53 4.58 6.00
CA THR A 48 -5.39 4.21 7.12
C THR A 48 -6.57 3.36 6.71
N SER A 49 -6.92 3.33 5.42
CA SER A 49 -8.01 2.52 4.89
C SER A 49 -7.80 2.20 3.41
N ILE A 50 -8.21 1.01 2.99
CA ILE A 50 -8.29 0.58 1.59
C ILE A 50 -9.67 -0.07 1.39
N ASP A 51 -10.45 0.44 0.43
CA ASP A 51 -11.79 -0.07 0.07
C ASP A 51 -12.72 -0.33 1.26
N ASN A 52 -12.84 0.68 2.13
CA ASN A 52 -13.65 0.69 3.36
C ASN A 52 -13.13 -0.20 4.49
N LEU A 53 -12.01 -0.89 4.32
CA LEU A 53 -11.34 -1.60 5.41
C LEU A 53 -10.34 -0.67 6.09
N GLY A 54 -10.82 0.00 7.14
CA GLY A 54 -10.02 0.88 7.99
C GLY A 54 -9.11 0.11 8.96
N GLN A 55 -8.01 0.75 9.34
CA GLN A 55 -7.21 0.31 10.48
C GLN A 55 -8.02 0.34 11.78
N THR A 56 -7.61 -0.51 12.71
CA THR A 56 -8.16 -0.60 14.05
C THR A 56 -7.06 -0.32 15.08
N GLN A 57 -7.40 -0.38 16.37
CA GLN A 57 -6.40 -0.25 17.44
C GLN A 57 -5.34 -1.36 17.41
N THR A 58 -5.65 -2.51 16.79
CA THR A 58 -4.79 -3.70 16.81
C THR A 58 -4.34 -4.14 15.43
N ALA A 59 -4.80 -3.52 14.35
CA ALA A 59 -4.43 -3.91 12.99
C ALA A 59 -4.31 -2.70 12.06
N TRP A 60 -3.34 -2.74 11.15
CA TRP A 60 -2.98 -1.63 10.27
C TRP A 60 -2.58 -2.13 8.88
N TRP A 61 -2.44 -1.19 7.96
CA TRP A 61 -1.97 -1.43 6.60
C TRP A 61 -0.44 -1.25 6.51
N LEU A 62 0.23 -2.31 6.07
CA LEU A 62 1.64 -2.26 5.66
C LEU A 62 1.74 -2.47 4.15
N TYR A 63 2.85 -2.04 3.55
CA TYR A 63 3.15 -2.40 2.18
C TYR A 63 4.59 -2.90 2.02
N TYR A 64 4.76 -3.77 1.04
CA TYR A 64 6.02 -4.41 0.69
C TYR A 64 6.29 -4.14 -0.77
N VAL A 65 7.57 -3.98 -1.12
CA VAL A 65 8.02 -3.91 -2.51
C VAL A 65 8.99 -5.05 -2.75
N ASN A 66 8.71 -5.87 -3.75
CA ASN A 66 9.50 -7.05 -4.12
C ASN A 66 9.76 -7.98 -2.92
N GLY A 67 8.74 -8.16 -2.06
CA GLY A 67 8.79 -9.02 -0.86
C GLY A 67 9.46 -8.39 0.37
N THR A 68 9.96 -7.15 0.26
CA THR A 68 10.61 -6.44 1.38
C THR A 68 9.67 -5.40 1.98
N LEU A 69 9.53 -5.38 3.31
CA LEU A 69 8.73 -4.36 4.01
C LEU A 69 9.30 -2.98 3.69
N ALA A 70 8.46 -2.07 3.21
CA ALA A 70 8.91 -0.74 2.86
C ALA A 70 9.20 0.12 4.10
N SER A 71 10.29 0.89 4.04
CA SER A 71 10.77 1.73 5.14
C SER A 71 10.37 3.21 5.03
N ILE A 72 9.71 3.60 3.94
CA ILE A 72 9.24 4.97 3.69
C ILE A 72 7.74 4.96 3.38
N ALA A 73 7.09 6.13 3.44
CA ALA A 73 5.68 6.24 3.10
C ALA A 73 5.43 5.96 1.60
N ALA A 74 4.24 5.41 1.28
CA ALA A 74 3.89 5.00 -0.07
C ALA A 74 3.83 6.17 -1.07
N ASP A 75 3.62 7.41 -0.60
CA ASP A 75 3.65 8.64 -1.42
C ASP A 75 5.07 9.16 -1.69
N ARG A 76 6.08 8.43 -1.22
CA ARG A 76 7.51 8.76 -1.41
C ARG A 76 8.29 7.66 -2.10
N TYR A 77 7.71 6.47 -2.21
CA TYR A 77 8.30 5.38 -2.96
C TYR A 77 7.92 5.54 -4.44
N GLY A 78 8.85 5.99 -5.27
CA GLY A 78 8.67 6.03 -6.73
C GLY A 78 8.75 4.64 -7.34
N LEU A 79 7.77 4.29 -8.18
CA LEU A 79 7.69 2.97 -8.80
C LEU A 79 8.74 2.79 -9.91
N MET A 80 9.29 1.57 -9.97
CA MET A 80 10.13 1.11 -11.07
C MET A 80 9.41 0.03 -11.88
N ASP A 81 9.76 -0.08 -13.16
CA ASP A 81 9.20 -1.12 -14.00
C ASP A 81 9.55 -2.51 -13.43
N GLY A 82 8.58 -3.42 -13.45
CA GLY A 82 8.71 -4.74 -12.85
C GLY A 82 8.48 -4.81 -11.33
N ASP A 83 8.32 -3.69 -10.60
CA ASP A 83 8.05 -3.73 -9.16
C ASP A 83 6.77 -4.53 -8.84
N ASN A 84 6.80 -5.30 -7.76
CA ASN A 84 5.64 -5.97 -7.19
C ASN A 84 5.35 -5.35 -5.82
N VAL A 85 4.15 -4.83 -5.63
CA VAL A 85 3.72 -4.22 -4.38
C VAL A 85 2.71 -5.12 -3.69
N LEU A 86 2.90 -5.40 -2.42
CA LEU A 86 1.93 -6.13 -1.60
C LEU A 86 1.47 -5.21 -0.48
N TRP A 87 0.18 -4.91 -0.39
CA TRP A 87 -0.43 -4.33 0.79
C TRP A 87 -0.87 -5.46 1.72
N LYS A 88 -0.59 -5.39 3.02
CA LYS A 88 -1.01 -6.40 4.01
C LYS A 88 -1.73 -5.68 5.13
N TYR A 89 -2.97 -6.08 5.42
CA TYR A 89 -3.63 -5.71 6.67
C TYR A 89 -3.25 -6.72 7.74
N THR A 90 -2.62 -6.27 8.81
CA THR A 90 -2.07 -7.18 9.81
C THR A 90 -2.19 -6.60 11.22
N SER A 91 -2.40 -7.49 12.18
CA SER A 91 -2.24 -7.23 13.62
C SER A 91 -0.90 -7.70 14.17
N GLU A 92 -0.09 -8.35 13.34
CA GLU A 92 1.27 -8.77 13.68
C GLU A 92 2.17 -7.55 13.68
N MET A 93 2.68 -7.17 14.85
CA MET A 93 3.73 -6.17 14.94
C MET A 93 4.96 -6.67 14.16
N PRO A 94 5.53 -5.85 13.25
CA PRO A 94 6.74 -6.22 12.51
C PRO A 94 7.97 -6.06 13.41
N PHE A 95 8.13 -6.93 14.41
CA PHE A 95 9.31 -7.00 15.28
C PHE A 95 9.68 -8.45 15.58
#